data_AF-A0A1H8FMK0-F1
#
_entry.id   AF-A0A1H8FMK0-F1
#
_cell.length_a   1.000
_cell.length_b   1.000
_cell.length_c   1.000
_cell.angle_alpha   90.00
_cell.angle_beta   90.00
_cell.angle_gamma   90.00
#
_symmetry.space_group_name_H-M   'P 1'
#
loop_
_entity.id
_entity.type
_entity.pdbx_description
1 polymer ?
#
loop_
_entity_poly.entity_id
_entity_poly.type
_entity_poly.pdbx_seq_one_letter_code
_entity_poly.pdbx_strand_id
1 'polypeptide(L)'
;MGLTGRTNTMKSSLFVIGGLIAAALSLSACGTRESRDGLIPNQDRQASILRQRESTPLGGPRRETIWDLFSNADNPNTTVEVNKYIWAATQQVLDFMPVETADPFSGVLVYGYGRPPGGGAAYRGTVYVTDPALDARSLNVALSTRSGPVNAATTRAIEDAILTRARQLRIAEGAL
;
A
#
# COMPACT_ATOMS: atom_id res chain seq x y z
N MET A 1 30.35 3.07 -58.22
CA MET A 1 29.55 2.95 -56.98
C MET A 1 30.30 3.67 -55.86
N GLY A 2 29.72 4.77 -55.36
CA GLY A 2 30.41 5.73 -54.49
C GLY A 2 30.51 5.30 -53.03
N LEU A 3 31.68 5.55 -52.44
CA LEU A 3 31.91 5.64 -51.01
C LEU A 3 31.87 7.13 -50.63
N THR A 4 30.89 7.52 -49.82
CA THR A 4 30.85 8.84 -49.17
C THR A 4 30.32 8.64 -47.76
N GLY A 5 31.26 8.42 -46.84
CA GLY A 5 31.02 8.48 -45.39
C GLY A 5 31.52 9.83 -44.90
N ARG A 6 30.58 10.74 -44.63
CA ARG A 6 30.81 12.12 -44.19
C ARG A 6 31.15 12.12 -42.70
N THR A 7 32.30 12.69 -42.34
CA THR A 7 32.71 12.95 -40.96
C THR A 7 31.84 14.06 -40.34
N ASN A 8 31.10 13.75 -39.27
CA ASN A 8 30.32 14.75 -38.55
C ASN A 8 31.12 15.23 -37.32
N THR A 9 31.42 16.51 -37.32
CA THR A 9 32.23 17.23 -36.35
C THR A 9 31.42 17.53 -35.09
N MET A 10 31.92 17.07 -33.94
CA MET A 10 31.41 17.44 -32.62
C MET A 10 31.58 18.94 -32.39
N LYS A 11 30.47 19.68 -32.33
CA LYS A 11 30.45 21.08 -31.93
C LYS A 11 29.24 21.32 -31.03
N SER A 12 29.47 22.14 -30.00
CA SER A 12 28.52 22.79 -29.08
C SER A 12 28.03 22.00 -27.86
N SER A 13 28.90 21.90 -26.84
CA SER A 13 28.55 21.55 -25.45
C SER A 13 29.00 22.62 -24.45
N LEU A 14 29.04 23.90 -24.86
CA LEU A 14 29.61 24.99 -24.05
C LEU A 14 28.69 26.20 -23.80
N PHE A 15 27.43 26.18 -24.26
CA PHE A 15 26.53 27.33 -24.09
C PHE A 15 25.41 27.15 -23.05
N VAL A 16 25.32 26.00 -22.37
CA VAL A 16 24.23 25.74 -21.40
C VAL A 16 24.58 26.17 -19.97
N ILE A 17 25.84 26.52 -19.69
CA ILE A 17 26.32 26.82 -18.32
C ILE A 17 26.08 28.29 -17.91
N GLY A 18 25.70 29.18 -18.84
CA GLY A 18 25.53 30.62 -18.57
C GLY A 18 24.17 31.06 -18.01
N GLY A 19 23.19 30.16 -17.85
CA GLY A 19 21.81 30.52 -17.49
C GLY A 19 21.40 30.27 -16.03
N LEU A 20 22.32 29.87 -15.15
CA LEU A 20 22.00 29.25 -13.85
C LEU A 20 22.47 30.04 -12.61
N ILE A 21 22.74 31.35 -12.73
CA ILE A 21 23.28 32.19 -11.63
C ILE A 21 22.41 33.44 -11.34
N ALA A 22 21.10 33.43 -11.63
CA ALA A 22 20.27 34.62 -11.45
C ALA A 22 18.88 34.38 -10.83
N ALA A 23 18.78 33.52 -9.80
CA ALA A 23 17.54 33.38 -9.03
C ALA A 23 17.75 32.83 -7.59
N ALA A 24 18.64 33.46 -6.81
CA ALA A 24 18.90 33.06 -5.41
C ALA A 24 18.81 34.23 -4.42
N LEU A 25 17.71 35.01 -4.47
CA LEU A 25 17.45 36.09 -3.53
C LEU A 25 15.96 36.15 -3.13
N SER A 26 15.50 35.16 -2.35
CA SER A 26 14.24 35.27 -1.60
C SER A 26 13.98 34.08 -0.66
N LEU A 27 14.79 33.93 0.39
CA LEU A 27 14.32 33.31 1.63
C LEU A 27 14.74 34.18 2.82
N SER A 28 13.95 35.22 3.04
CA SER A 28 13.88 35.91 4.34
C SER A 28 13.05 35.08 5.31
N ALA A 29 13.57 34.99 6.54
CA ALA A 29 12.82 34.89 7.79
C ALA A 29 11.99 33.62 8.09
N CYS A 30 12.62 32.70 8.81
CA CYS A 30 12.11 32.12 10.06
C CYS A 30 13.36 31.81 10.90
N GLY A 31 13.62 32.34 12.09
CA GLY A 31 12.74 32.90 13.11
C GLY A 31 13.15 32.27 14.43
N THR A 32 14.32 32.65 14.97
CA THR A 32 14.75 32.27 16.32
C THR A 32 13.82 32.96 17.32
N ARG A 33 13.02 32.17 18.04
CA ARG A 33 12.34 32.61 19.26
C ARG A 33 12.81 31.74 20.41
N GLU A 34 13.80 32.25 21.14
CA GLU A 34 13.99 31.93 22.54
C GLU A 34 12.68 32.21 23.29
N SER A 35 12.15 31.21 23.98
CA SER A 35 11.17 31.42 25.03
C SER A 35 11.77 30.90 26.33
N ARG A 36 12.09 31.87 27.17
CA ARG A 36 12.46 31.75 28.58
C ARG A 36 11.48 30.85 29.34
N ASP A 37 12.08 30.03 30.19
CA ASP A 37 11.74 29.85 31.60
C ASP A 37 10.27 30.10 31.98
N GLY A 38 9.56 29.00 32.21
CA GLY A 38 8.22 28.97 32.77
C GLY A 38 8.12 27.79 33.72
N LEU A 39 8.55 28.01 34.97
CA LEU A 39 8.33 27.11 36.09
C LEU A 39 6.81 26.99 36.34
N ILE A 40 6.16 25.96 35.79
CA ILE A 40 4.73 25.70 36.05
C ILE A 40 4.61 24.89 37.36
N PRO A 41 3.89 25.39 38.39
CA PRO A 41 3.60 24.62 39.59
C PRO A 41 2.71 23.42 39.25
N ASN A 42 3.15 22.22 39.65
CA ASN A 42 2.49 20.93 39.44
C ASN A 42 1.13 20.76 40.16
N GLN A 43 0.54 21.81 40.73
CA GLN A 43 -0.68 21.74 41.54
C GLN A 43 -1.97 21.69 40.71
N ASP A 44 -2.01 22.29 39.52
CA ASP A 44 -3.23 22.30 38.68
C ASP A 44 -3.44 21.01 37.89
N ARG A 45 -2.37 20.23 37.68
CA ARG A 45 -2.41 18.93 36.99
C ARG A 45 -3.12 17.88 37.84
N GLN A 46 -3.01 17.94 39.16
CA GLN A 46 -3.67 16.97 40.05
C GLN A 46 -5.18 17.21 40.13
N ALA A 47 -5.62 18.47 40.15
CA ALA A 47 -7.04 18.83 40.22
C ALA A 47 -7.81 18.49 38.93
N SER A 48 -7.16 18.61 37.77
CA SER A 48 -7.74 18.23 36.47
C SER A 48 -7.87 16.71 36.30
N ILE A 49 -6.88 15.93 36.76
CA ILE A 49 -6.92 14.46 36.75
C ILE A 49 -8.05 13.91 37.63
N LEU A 50 -8.34 14.56 38.76
CA LEU A 50 -9.42 14.14 39.65
C LEU A 50 -10.81 14.41 39.06
N ARG A 51 -11.02 15.57 38.40
CA ARG A 51 -12.30 15.86 37.72
C ARG A 51 -12.55 14.97 36.50
N GLN A 52 -11.49 14.56 35.81
CA GLN A 52 -11.59 13.65 34.66
C GLN A 52 -12.06 12.24 35.08
N ARG A 53 -11.83 11.84 36.34
CA ARG A 53 -12.35 10.58 36.89
C ARG A 53 -13.84 10.65 37.24
N GLU A 54 -14.36 11.84 37.56
CA GLU A 54 -15.74 12.03 37.99
C GLU A 54 -16.73 12.05 36.81
N SER A 55 -16.29 12.47 35.62
CA SER A 55 -17.11 12.51 34.40
C SER A 55 -17.04 11.24 33.53
N THR A 56 -16.40 10.17 34.00
CA THR A 56 -16.33 8.89 33.27
C THR A 56 -17.50 7.99 33.70
N PRO A 57 -18.49 7.70 32.83
CA PRO A 57 -19.50 6.69 33.12
C PRO A 57 -18.79 5.36 33.38
N LEU A 58 -19.11 4.70 34.49
CA LEU A 58 -18.57 3.41 34.90
C LEU A 58 -18.99 2.29 33.92
N GLY A 59 -18.38 2.28 32.73
CA GLY A 59 -18.28 1.11 31.86
C GLY A 59 -17.04 0.34 32.28
N GLY A 60 -17.26 -0.88 32.80
CA GLY A 60 -16.26 -1.72 33.47
C GLY A 60 -14.97 -1.99 32.67
N PRO A 61 -14.00 -2.69 33.30
CA PRO A 61 -12.66 -2.86 32.77
C PRO A 61 -12.70 -3.62 31.44
N ARG A 62 -12.67 -2.87 30.33
CA ARG A 62 -12.31 -3.44 29.03
C ARG A 62 -10.86 -3.84 29.14
N ARG A 63 -10.63 -5.15 29.30
CA ARG A 63 -9.34 -5.74 28.97
C ARG A 63 -9.07 -5.32 27.54
N GLU A 64 -8.06 -4.48 27.32
CA GLU A 64 -7.48 -4.23 26.01
C GLU A 64 -6.91 -5.58 25.55
N THR A 65 -7.76 -6.38 24.92
CA THR A 65 -7.38 -7.67 24.37
C THR A 65 -6.58 -7.44 23.10
N ILE A 66 -5.69 -8.38 22.79
CA ILE A 66 -4.97 -8.46 21.51
C ILE A 66 -5.91 -8.27 20.30
N TRP A 67 -7.19 -8.62 20.45
CA TRP A 67 -8.27 -8.39 19.49
C TRP A 67 -8.60 -6.91 19.20
N ASP A 68 -8.39 -5.99 20.13
CA ASP A 68 -8.71 -4.56 19.98
C ASP A 68 -7.74 -3.85 19.01
N LEU A 69 -6.55 -4.44 18.80
CA LEU A 69 -5.57 -4.01 17.79
C LEU A 69 -6.01 -4.35 16.37
N PHE A 70 -6.87 -5.35 16.18
CA PHE A 70 -7.38 -5.73 14.86
C PHE A 70 -8.65 -4.97 14.47
N SER A 71 -9.30 -4.31 15.43
CA SER A 71 -10.55 -3.57 15.21
C SER A 71 -10.37 -2.05 15.06
N ASN A 72 -9.22 -1.48 15.46
CA ASN A 72 -8.95 -0.04 15.34
C ASN A 72 -8.09 0.29 14.09
N ALA A 73 -8.53 -0.12 12.91
CA ALA A 73 -7.90 0.18 11.62
C ALA A 73 -8.30 1.56 11.03
N ASP A 74 -8.69 2.51 11.88
CA ASP A 74 -9.22 3.82 11.47
C ASP A 74 -8.16 4.95 11.41
N ASN A 75 -6.86 4.63 11.51
CA ASN A 75 -5.81 5.60 11.20
C ASN A 75 -5.13 5.29 9.85
N PRO A 76 -5.64 5.83 8.72
CA PRO A 76 -5.19 5.51 7.37
C PRO A 76 -3.80 6.06 7.00
N ASN A 77 -2.95 6.45 7.97
CA ASN A 77 -1.69 7.15 7.66
C ASN A 77 -0.40 6.49 8.15
N THR A 78 -0.41 5.34 8.86
CA THR A 78 0.85 4.76 9.39
C THR A 78 0.91 3.23 9.55
N THR A 79 0.11 2.43 8.86
CA THR A 79 0.35 0.97 8.84
C THR A 79 0.34 0.47 7.40
N VAL A 80 1.45 -0.16 7.02
CA VAL A 80 1.54 -1.01 5.81
C VAL A 80 0.69 -2.25 6.10
N GLU A 81 -0.62 -2.08 6.04
CA GLU A 81 -1.60 -3.12 6.27
C GLU A 81 -2.13 -3.53 4.89
N VAL A 82 -1.75 -4.74 4.46
CA VAL A 82 -2.32 -5.36 3.27
C VAL A 82 -3.84 -5.26 3.33
N ASN A 83 -4.47 -4.87 2.22
CA ASN A 83 -5.91 -4.68 2.20
C ASN A 83 -6.66 -6.00 2.46
N LYS A 84 -7.44 -6.05 3.55
CA LYS A 84 -8.22 -7.25 3.93
C LYS A 84 -9.16 -7.75 2.83
N TYR A 85 -9.72 -6.85 2.01
CA TYR A 85 -10.64 -7.23 0.94
C TYR A 85 -9.90 -7.81 -0.27
N ILE A 86 -8.73 -7.28 -0.62
CA ILE A 86 -7.89 -7.86 -1.69
C ILE A 86 -7.50 -9.27 -1.28
N TRP A 87 -7.04 -9.48 -0.05
CA TRP A 87 -6.70 -10.79 0.46
C TRP A 87 -7.86 -11.80 0.35
N ALA A 88 -9.03 -11.43 0.88
CA ALA A 88 -10.21 -12.28 0.83
C ALA A 88 -10.69 -12.53 -0.60
N ALA A 89 -10.62 -11.52 -1.47
CA ALA A 89 -11.01 -11.66 -2.87
C ALA A 89 -10.06 -12.58 -3.65
N THR A 90 -8.75 -12.47 -3.43
CA THR A 90 -7.75 -13.35 -4.06
C THR A 90 -8.05 -14.80 -3.73
N GLN A 91 -8.32 -15.12 -2.46
CA GLN A 91 -8.69 -16.48 -2.07
C GLN A 91 -9.96 -16.96 -2.77
N GLN A 92 -10.98 -16.12 -2.92
CA GLN A 92 -12.23 -16.53 -3.58
C GLN A 92 -12.09 -16.72 -5.09
N VAL A 93 -11.28 -15.90 -5.76
CA VAL A 93 -11.07 -16.00 -7.20
C VAL A 93 -10.12 -17.15 -7.55
N LEU A 94 -9.11 -17.39 -6.72
CA LEU A 94 -8.05 -18.39 -6.95
C LEU A 94 -8.24 -19.67 -6.12
N ASP A 95 -9.41 -19.88 -5.51
CA ASP A 95 -9.74 -21.03 -4.66
C ASP A 95 -9.52 -22.39 -5.34
N PHE A 96 -9.58 -22.42 -6.67
CA PHE A 96 -9.35 -23.62 -7.47
C PHE A 96 -7.88 -24.07 -7.52
N MET A 97 -6.94 -23.26 -6.99
CA MET A 97 -5.53 -23.60 -6.90
C MET A 97 -5.14 -23.94 -5.46
N PRO A 98 -4.30 -24.99 -5.24
CA PRO A 98 -3.83 -25.31 -3.90
C PRO A 98 -2.90 -24.21 -3.38
N VAL A 99 -3.15 -23.71 -2.17
CA VAL A 99 -2.26 -22.76 -1.50
C VAL A 99 -1.01 -23.49 -1.02
N GLU A 100 0.17 -23.01 -1.43
CA GLU A 100 1.47 -23.51 -0.95
C GLU A 100 1.97 -22.69 0.24
N THR A 101 1.94 -21.37 0.11
CA THR A 101 2.40 -20.43 1.14
C THR A 101 1.51 -19.18 1.13
N ALA A 102 1.13 -18.67 2.29
CA ALA A 102 0.39 -17.42 2.41
C ALA A 102 0.88 -16.63 3.63
N ASP A 103 1.43 -15.45 3.40
CA ASP A 103 1.87 -14.52 4.44
C ASP A 103 1.09 -13.20 4.36
N PRO A 104 0.18 -12.93 5.32
CA PRO A 104 -0.68 -11.76 5.31
C PRO A 104 0.05 -10.46 5.67
N PHE A 105 1.24 -10.52 6.28
CA PHE A 105 1.99 -9.32 6.65
C PHE A 105 2.84 -8.81 5.48
N SER A 106 3.48 -9.72 4.75
CA SER A 106 4.21 -9.35 3.53
C SER A 106 3.30 -9.21 2.31
N GLY A 107 2.07 -9.71 2.36
CA GLY A 107 1.14 -9.65 1.23
C GLY A 107 1.47 -10.65 0.12
N VAL A 108 2.21 -11.73 0.43
CA VAL A 108 2.61 -12.75 -0.54
C VAL A 108 1.72 -13.98 -0.41
N LEU A 109 1.12 -14.40 -1.53
CA LEU A 109 0.40 -15.67 -1.66
C LEU A 109 0.99 -16.48 -2.80
N VAL A 110 1.32 -17.74 -2.55
CA VAL A 110 1.87 -18.68 -3.53
C VAL A 110 0.91 -19.84 -3.69
N TYR A 111 0.58 -20.14 -4.94
CA TYR A 111 -0.30 -21.22 -5.34
C TYR A 111 0.43 -22.23 -6.20
N GLY A 112 0.16 -23.50 -5.92
CA GLY A 112 0.57 -24.62 -6.74
C GLY A 112 -0.29 -24.76 -8.00
N TYR A 113 -0.09 -25.85 -8.74
CA TYR A 113 -0.83 -26.09 -9.97
C TYR A 113 -2.30 -26.42 -9.70
N GLY A 114 -3.22 -25.57 -10.16
CA GLY A 114 -4.67 -25.80 -10.12
C GLY A 114 -5.34 -25.53 -11.48
N ARG A 115 -6.56 -26.07 -11.66
CA ARG A 115 -7.34 -25.91 -12.89
C ARG A 115 -8.60 -25.09 -12.60
N PRO A 116 -8.90 -24.05 -13.40
CA PRO A 116 -10.08 -23.23 -13.17
C PRO A 116 -11.38 -24.02 -13.44
N PRO A 117 -12.49 -23.62 -12.80
CA PRO A 117 -13.81 -24.16 -13.10
C PRO A 117 -14.18 -23.85 -14.55
N GLY A 118 -14.76 -24.84 -15.26
CA GLY A 118 -14.97 -24.77 -16.72
C GLY A 118 -13.85 -25.41 -17.54
N GLY A 119 -12.79 -25.91 -16.89
CA GLY A 119 -11.71 -26.64 -17.53
C GLY A 119 -10.62 -25.73 -18.10
N GLY A 120 -9.57 -26.35 -18.64
CA GLY A 120 -8.43 -25.64 -19.24
C GLY A 120 -7.06 -26.08 -18.70
N ALA A 121 -6.06 -25.25 -18.95
CA ALA A 121 -4.69 -25.50 -18.50
C ALA A 121 -4.58 -25.41 -16.97
N ALA A 122 -3.62 -26.16 -16.41
CA ALA A 122 -3.24 -25.99 -15.02
C ALA A 122 -2.31 -24.78 -14.89
N TYR A 123 -2.66 -23.86 -14.00
CA TYR A 123 -1.89 -22.66 -13.68
C TYR A 123 -1.28 -22.79 -12.29
N ARG A 124 -0.09 -22.24 -12.12
CA ARG A 124 0.50 -21.90 -10.82
C ARG A 124 0.67 -20.39 -10.76
N GLY A 125 0.76 -19.83 -9.57
CA GLY A 125 0.92 -18.39 -9.47
C GLY A 125 1.44 -17.89 -8.15
N THR A 126 1.95 -16.67 -8.21
CA THR A 126 2.28 -15.87 -7.03
C THR A 126 1.51 -14.57 -7.12
N VAL A 127 0.87 -14.19 -6.02
CA VAL A 127 0.17 -12.93 -5.85
C VAL A 127 0.93 -12.11 -4.83
N TYR A 128 1.16 -10.85 -5.15
CA TYR A 128 1.82 -9.91 -4.26
C TYR A 128 0.95 -8.65 -4.11
N VAL A 129 0.57 -8.35 -2.87
CA VAL A 129 -0.23 -7.17 -2.53
C VAL A 129 0.72 -6.07 -2.03
N THR A 130 0.83 -5.00 -2.81
CA THR A 130 1.83 -3.93 -2.62
C THR A 130 1.33 -2.76 -1.79
N ASP A 131 0.03 -2.47 -1.82
CA ASP A 131 -0.54 -1.25 -1.26
C ASP A 131 -1.93 -1.52 -0.63
N PRO A 132 -2.28 -0.85 0.50
CA PRO A 132 -3.62 -0.92 1.09
C PRO A 132 -4.76 -0.42 0.18
N ALA A 133 -4.49 0.35 -0.87
CA ALA A 133 -5.52 0.91 -1.75
C ALA A 133 -6.24 -0.18 -2.57
N LEU A 134 -7.54 0.00 -2.85
CA LEU A 134 -8.31 -0.88 -3.74
C LEU A 134 -8.17 -0.46 -5.22
N ASP A 135 -6.93 -0.31 -5.70
CA ASP A 135 -6.64 0.02 -7.10
C ASP A 135 -5.67 -0.98 -7.74
N ALA A 136 -5.57 -0.93 -9.07
CA ALA A 136 -4.81 -1.92 -9.85
C ALA A 136 -3.31 -1.93 -9.57
N ARG A 137 -2.75 -0.86 -8.98
CA ARG A 137 -1.32 -0.77 -8.62
C ARG A 137 -0.98 -1.53 -7.34
N SER A 138 -2.01 -1.90 -6.57
CA SER A 138 -1.89 -2.56 -5.28
C SER A 138 -1.76 -4.08 -5.37
N LEU A 139 -1.90 -4.65 -6.56
CA LEU A 139 -1.93 -6.09 -6.79
C LEU A 139 -1.02 -6.43 -7.97
N ASN A 140 -0.10 -7.36 -7.78
CA ASN A 140 0.68 -7.96 -8.86
C ASN A 140 0.44 -9.47 -8.87
N VAL A 141 0.07 -9.99 -10.04
CA VAL A 141 -0.18 -11.42 -10.21
C VAL A 141 0.77 -11.98 -11.25
N ALA A 142 1.56 -12.98 -10.86
CA ALA A 142 2.43 -13.73 -11.76
C ALA A 142 1.85 -15.13 -11.95
N LEU A 143 1.41 -15.45 -13.17
CA LEU A 143 0.85 -16.76 -13.52
C LEU A 143 1.70 -17.48 -14.54
N SER A 144 1.81 -18.79 -14.38
CA SER A 144 2.51 -19.67 -15.32
C SER A 144 1.79 -20.99 -15.47
N THR A 145 1.81 -21.53 -16.69
CA THR A 145 1.37 -22.90 -16.99
C THR A 145 2.55 -23.86 -16.94
N ARG A 146 2.31 -25.14 -17.20
CA ARG A 146 3.39 -26.12 -17.43
C ARG A 146 4.22 -25.82 -18.68
N SER A 147 3.66 -25.08 -19.64
CA SER A 147 4.29 -24.77 -20.92
C SER A 147 4.98 -23.40 -20.94
N GLY A 148 4.88 -22.62 -19.87
CA GLY A 148 5.49 -21.29 -19.76
C GLY A 148 4.55 -20.21 -19.22
N PRO A 149 4.97 -18.93 -19.31
CA PRO A 149 4.21 -17.79 -18.79
C PRO A 149 2.84 -17.64 -19.46
N VAL A 150 1.87 -17.14 -18.69
CA VAL A 150 0.52 -16.84 -19.19
C VAL A 150 0.53 -15.54 -20.00
N ASN A 151 -0.42 -15.40 -20.94
CA ASN A 151 -0.61 -14.15 -21.68
C ASN A 151 -0.98 -13.00 -20.73
N ALA A 152 -0.37 -11.84 -20.92
CA ALA A 152 -0.64 -10.64 -20.11
C ALA A 152 -2.13 -10.26 -20.04
N ALA A 153 -2.92 -10.50 -21.10
CA ALA A 153 -4.36 -10.26 -21.10
C ALA A 153 -5.10 -11.14 -20.07
N THR A 154 -4.70 -12.41 -19.96
CA THR A 154 -5.28 -13.33 -18.97
C THR A 154 -4.87 -12.94 -17.56
N THR A 155 -3.61 -12.56 -17.35
CA THR A 155 -3.15 -12.04 -16.05
C THR A 155 -3.96 -10.82 -15.63
N ARG A 156 -4.12 -9.83 -16.50
CA ARG A 156 -4.94 -8.64 -16.24
C ARG A 156 -6.39 -8.97 -15.96
N ALA A 157 -6.99 -9.89 -16.72
CA ALA A 157 -8.37 -10.31 -16.48
C ALA A 157 -8.56 -10.93 -15.08
N ILE A 158 -7.55 -11.65 -14.58
CA ILE A 158 -7.57 -12.21 -13.22
C ILE A 158 -7.37 -11.12 -12.18
N GLU A 159 -6.45 -10.18 -12.39
CA GLU A 159 -6.27 -9.00 -11.53
C GLU A 159 -7.58 -8.20 -11.41
N ASP A 160 -8.23 -7.91 -12.54
CA ASP A 160 -9.51 -7.21 -12.59
C ASP A 160 -10.63 -7.97 -11.89
N ALA A 161 -10.66 -9.31 -12.02
CA ALA A 161 -11.61 -10.15 -11.31
C ALA A 161 -11.43 -10.07 -9.79
N ILE A 162 -10.17 -10.12 -9.31
CA ILE A 162 -9.84 -9.97 -7.88
C ILE A 162 -10.26 -8.59 -7.38
N LEU A 163 -9.88 -7.52 -8.08
CA LEU A 163 -10.21 -6.16 -7.67
C LEU A 163 -11.72 -5.89 -7.69
N THR A 164 -12.43 -6.42 -8.68
CA THR A 164 -13.89 -6.33 -8.74
C THR A 164 -14.52 -7.04 -7.55
N ARG A 165 -14.05 -8.25 -7.22
CA ARG A 165 -14.54 -8.99 -6.07
C ARG A 165 -14.21 -8.30 -4.74
N ALA A 166 -13.03 -7.70 -4.61
CA ALA A 166 -12.65 -6.93 -3.42
C ALA A 166 -13.59 -5.75 -3.18
N ARG A 167 -13.97 -5.01 -4.25
CA ARG A 167 -14.96 -3.93 -4.14
C ARG A 167 -16.31 -4.43 -3.67
N GLN A 168 -16.76 -5.59 -4.17
CA GLN A 168 -18.02 -6.20 -3.71
C GLN A 168 -17.97 -6.52 -2.21
N LEU A 169 -16.86 -7.10 -1.73
CA LEU A 169 -16.68 -7.43 -0.31
C LEU A 169 -16.69 -6.17 0.57
N ARG A 170 -16.03 -5.09 0.13
CA ARG A 170 -16.06 -3.80 0.83
C ARG A 170 -17.46 -3.23 0.95
N ILE A 171 -18.24 -3.28 -0.14
CA ILE A 171 -19.62 -2.77 -0.14
C ILE A 171 -20.51 -3.63 0.77
N ALA A 172 -20.35 -4.95 0.71
CA ALA A 172 -21.14 -5.88 1.52
C ALA A 172 -20.92 -5.69 3.02
N GLU A 173 -19.70 -5.38 3.46
CA GLU A 173 -19.39 -5.10 4.86
C GLU A 173 -19.95 -3.74 5.31
N GLY A 174 -19.81 -2.69 4.49
CA GLY A 174 -20.33 -1.36 4.82
C GLY A 174 -21.85 -1.22 4.77
N ALA A 175 -22.56 -2.26 4.31
CA ALA A 175 -24.02 -2.31 4.26
C ALA A 175 -24.67 -2.97 5.50
N LEU A 176 -23.84 -3.51 6.42
CA LEU A 176 -24.26 -4.12 7.69
C LEU A 176 -24.23 -3.08 8.82
#